data_AF-A0A816C5E8-F1
#
_entry.id   AF-A0A816C5E8-F1
#
_cell.length_a   1.000
_cell.length_b   1.000
_cell.length_c   1.000
_cell.angle_alpha   90.00
_cell.angle_beta   90.00
_cell.angle_gamma   90.00
#
_symmetry.space_group_name_H-M   'P 1'
#
loop_
_entity.id
_entity.type
_entity.pdbx_description
1 polymer ?
#
loop_
_entity_poly.entity_id
_entity_poly.type
_entity_poly.pdbx_seq_one_letter_code
_entity_poly.pdbx_strand_id
1 'polypeptide(L)'
;MCRRRNRILLRCTPITILLTIITFSVIVASFITRHTSNFTPNIVDQTIILVRTSYHCQSRLTYLLQSWIPSSLSEQSNIYLLTDSVSKYSDQTILNSFKNVIETNCPETHNRFDLCCKTAHEFELFYNLSQSKSNLEWMCRFDDDQYVNLNNLYQFLSTIDSSQPHYIGRTSIDYRLKTAEQNRTYTFATYGAGVCFSVALLEKLRPHVNKTILPHNCIKRRISDDAYIGYLTEFILNISLISLRELFHSHLEKLDKSYHSFNIINLKNSITLGFSWDRYKLSWLPIIHQLIQLMNKQETYAASILWIFLQNYEKEHPEDLNNKHDESCTSYKKKLQQLNTFNIKSNKTI
;
A
#
# COMPACT_ATOMS: atom_id res chain seq x y z
N MET A 1 -20.38 -33.15 -50.33
CA MET A 1 -19.64 -31.87 -50.23
C MET A 1 -19.46 -31.50 -48.76
N CYS A 2 -18.20 -31.24 -48.36
CA CYS A 2 -17.69 -30.43 -47.22
C CYS A 2 -18.71 -29.54 -46.49
N ARG A 3 -18.64 -29.24 -45.17
CA ARG A 3 -17.46 -29.03 -44.30
C ARG A 3 -17.88 -28.89 -42.81
N ARG A 4 -16.99 -29.34 -41.92
CA ARG A 4 -16.94 -29.14 -40.45
C ARG A 4 -17.04 -27.67 -39.99
N ARG A 5 -17.52 -27.44 -38.75
CA ARG A 5 -16.73 -26.75 -37.70
C ARG A 5 -17.28 -26.98 -36.27
N ASN A 6 -16.42 -27.62 -35.46
CA ASN A 6 -16.54 -27.82 -34.02
C ASN A 6 -16.60 -26.48 -33.26
N ARG A 7 -17.47 -26.38 -32.25
CA ARG A 7 -17.28 -25.47 -31.10
C ARG A 7 -17.03 -26.33 -29.87
N ILE A 8 -15.77 -26.38 -29.46
CA ILE A 8 -15.36 -26.92 -28.16
C ILE A 8 -15.71 -25.85 -27.12
N LEU A 9 -16.70 -26.12 -26.27
CA LEU A 9 -16.86 -25.40 -25.01
C LEU A 9 -15.72 -25.82 -24.09
N LEU A 10 -14.71 -24.96 -23.92
CA LEU A 10 -13.78 -25.06 -22.80
C LEU A 10 -14.55 -24.64 -21.53
N ARG A 11 -15.18 -25.62 -20.88
CA ARG A 11 -15.58 -25.51 -19.47
C ARG A 11 -14.29 -25.45 -18.65
N CYS A 12 -13.94 -24.27 -18.13
CA CYS A 12 -13.03 -24.19 -17.00
C CYS A 12 -13.67 -24.97 -15.84
N THR A 13 -13.05 -26.09 -15.47
CA THR A 13 -13.53 -27.00 -14.43
C THR A 13 -13.35 -26.37 -13.04
N PRO A 14 -14.28 -26.57 -12.09
CA PRO A 14 -14.16 -26.07 -10.71
C PRO A 14 -12.91 -26.58 -9.95
N ILE A 15 -12.25 -27.61 -10.47
CA ILE A 15 -11.03 -28.21 -9.92
C ILE A 15 -9.81 -27.28 -10.02
N THR A 16 -9.67 -26.48 -11.08
CA THR A 16 -8.53 -25.55 -11.23
C THR A 16 -8.62 -24.38 -10.27
N ILE A 17 -9.84 -23.88 -10.01
CA ILE A 17 -10.08 -22.82 -9.01
C ILE A 17 -9.77 -23.34 -7.60
N LEU A 18 -10.21 -24.56 -7.27
CA LEU A 18 -9.94 -25.18 -5.98
C LEU A 18 -8.44 -25.42 -5.75
N LEU A 19 -7.71 -25.87 -6.78
CA LEU A 19 -6.25 -26.04 -6.72
C LEU A 19 -5.52 -24.71 -6.49
N THR A 20 -5.90 -23.63 -7.19
CA THR A 20 -5.30 -22.31 -6.98
C THR A 20 -5.54 -21.74 -5.58
N ILE A 21 -6.72 -21.99 -5.00
CA ILE A 21 -7.06 -21.57 -3.64
C ILE A 21 -6.26 -22.39 -2.62
N ILE A 22 -6.17 -23.72 -2.80
CA ILE A 22 -5.38 -24.59 -1.91
C ILE A 22 -3.90 -24.23 -1.97
N THR A 23 -3.32 -24.01 -3.15
CA THR A 23 -1.92 -23.58 -3.27
C THR A 23 -1.69 -22.24 -2.59
N PHE A 24 -2.62 -21.30 -2.69
CA PHE A 24 -2.48 -19.99 -2.07
C PHE A 24 -2.63 -20.04 -0.54
N SER A 25 -3.58 -20.82 -0.02
CA SER A 25 -3.74 -21.05 1.42
C SER A 25 -2.53 -21.78 2.02
N VAL A 26 -1.93 -22.72 1.29
CA VAL A 26 -0.68 -23.39 1.70
C VAL A 26 0.49 -22.41 1.68
N ILE A 27 0.58 -21.50 0.72
CA ILE A 27 1.61 -20.44 0.69
C ILE A 27 1.47 -19.54 1.94
N VAL A 28 0.26 -19.05 2.25
CA VAL A 28 0.02 -18.24 3.45
C VAL A 28 0.32 -19.02 4.74
N ALA A 29 -0.01 -20.31 4.83
CA ALA A 29 0.31 -21.14 6.00
C ALA A 29 1.81 -21.45 6.12
N SER A 30 2.51 -21.63 5.00
CA SER A 30 3.96 -21.85 4.95
C SER A 30 4.75 -20.60 5.31
N PHE A 31 4.18 -19.40 5.06
CA PHE A 31 4.71 -18.13 5.52
C PHE A 31 4.73 -18.03 7.05
N ILE A 32 3.67 -18.50 7.73
CA ILE A 32 3.56 -18.48 9.19
C ILE A 32 4.61 -19.40 9.87
N THR A 33 5.10 -20.43 9.16
CA THR A 33 5.93 -21.50 9.75
C THR A 33 7.44 -21.39 9.41
N ARG A 34 7.86 -20.61 8.41
CA ARG A 34 9.28 -20.42 8.07
C ARG A 34 9.81 -19.08 8.58
N HIS A 35 10.38 -19.09 9.78
CA HIS A 35 11.03 -17.90 10.36
C HIS A 35 12.57 -17.86 10.20
N THR A 36 13.14 -18.71 9.36
CA THR A 36 14.58 -18.64 9.02
C THR A 36 14.80 -18.97 7.54
N SER A 37 15.25 -17.98 6.77
CA SER A 37 16.12 -18.18 5.60
C SER A 37 16.45 -16.85 4.94
N ASN A 38 17.74 -16.60 4.73
CA ASN A 38 18.26 -15.54 3.85
C ASN A 38 17.54 -15.61 2.49
N PHE A 39 16.81 -14.56 2.11
CA PHE A 39 16.30 -14.43 0.74
C PHE A 39 17.48 -14.42 -0.22
N THR A 40 17.28 -14.89 -1.45
CA THR A 40 18.27 -14.67 -2.50
C THR A 40 18.47 -13.15 -2.60
N PRO A 41 19.72 -12.63 -2.50
CA PRO A 41 20.02 -11.19 -2.56
C PRO A 41 19.31 -10.46 -3.72
N ASN A 42 18.96 -11.21 -4.76
CA ASN A 42 18.20 -10.80 -5.93
C ASN A 42 16.84 -10.12 -5.62
N ILE A 43 16.02 -10.60 -4.66
CA ILE A 43 14.62 -10.12 -4.55
C ILE A 43 14.49 -8.63 -4.22
N VAL A 44 15.45 -8.08 -3.45
CA VAL A 44 15.49 -6.65 -3.11
C VAL A 44 15.73 -5.83 -4.38
N ASP A 45 16.72 -6.19 -5.17
CA ASP A 45 17.06 -5.49 -6.42
C ASP A 45 16.01 -5.68 -7.52
N GLN A 46 15.22 -6.76 -7.45
CA GLN A 46 14.11 -7.06 -8.36
C GLN A 46 12.79 -6.37 -7.97
N THR A 47 12.70 -5.80 -6.77
CA THR A 47 11.45 -5.20 -6.26
C THR A 47 11.60 -3.69 -6.15
N ILE A 48 10.76 -2.90 -6.82
CA ILE A 48 10.69 -1.46 -6.64
C ILE A 48 9.65 -1.11 -5.58
N ILE A 49 10.08 -0.40 -4.53
CA ILE A 49 9.22 0.12 -3.47
C ILE A 49 8.99 1.61 -3.70
N LEU A 50 7.73 2.01 -3.83
CA LEU A 50 7.30 3.37 -4.04
C LEU A 50 6.61 3.87 -2.77
N VAL A 51 7.11 4.96 -2.19
CA VAL A 51 6.52 5.61 -1.02
C VAL A 51 5.99 6.97 -1.45
N ARG A 52 4.68 7.15 -1.40
CA ARG A 52 4.02 8.39 -1.82
C ARG A 52 3.84 9.33 -0.64
N THR A 53 4.31 10.56 -0.81
CA THR A 53 4.20 11.65 0.18
C THR A 53 3.76 12.96 -0.49
N SER A 54 3.53 13.98 0.32
CA SER A 54 3.43 15.39 -0.09
C SER A 54 4.34 16.25 0.78
N TYR A 55 4.80 17.40 0.28
CA TYR A 55 5.51 18.38 1.13
C TYR A 55 4.65 18.85 2.32
N HIS A 56 3.31 18.81 2.17
CA HIS A 56 2.37 19.07 3.25
C HIS A 56 2.46 18.07 4.41
N CYS A 57 2.97 16.87 4.15
CA CYS A 57 3.11 15.78 5.08
C CYS A 57 4.58 15.55 5.49
N GLN A 58 5.48 16.53 5.29
CA GLN A 58 6.92 16.36 5.54
C GLN A 58 7.29 15.79 6.92
N SER A 59 6.50 16.07 7.96
CA SER A 59 6.77 15.56 9.31
C SER A 59 6.60 14.04 9.44
N ARG A 60 5.84 13.41 8.53
CA ARG A 60 5.69 11.95 8.43
C ARG A 60 7.02 11.26 8.09
N LEU A 61 7.86 11.92 7.27
CA LEU A 61 9.12 11.35 6.80
C LEU A 61 10.10 11.02 7.94
N THR A 62 10.10 11.82 9.01
CA THR A 62 10.92 11.56 10.19
C THR A 62 10.57 10.21 10.82
N TYR A 63 9.28 9.91 10.95
CA TYR A 63 8.83 8.65 11.52
C TYR A 63 9.14 7.45 10.60
N LEU A 64 9.10 7.64 9.28
CA LEU A 64 9.51 6.60 8.33
C LEU A 64 11.00 6.26 8.47
N LEU A 65 11.87 7.29 8.54
CA LEU A 65 13.32 7.14 8.71
C LEU A 65 13.71 6.57 10.09
N GLN A 66 12.91 6.84 11.12
CA GLN A 66 13.09 6.26 12.46
C GLN A 66 12.48 4.86 12.59
N SER A 67 11.89 4.32 11.52
CA SER A 67 11.25 3.01 11.52
C SER A 67 11.76 2.12 10.38
N TRP A 68 10.95 1.87 9.37
CA TRP A 68 11.20 0.82 8.39
C TRP A 68 12.02 1.25 7.18
N ILE A 69 12.17 2.56 6.94
CA ILE A 69 13.11 3.04 5.93
C ILE A 69 14.51 2.91 6.51
N PRO A 70 15.42 2.12 5.90
CA PRO A 70 16.77 1.95 6.42
C PRO A 70 17.51 3.30 6.52
N SER A 71 18.26 3.53 7.59
CA SER A 71 19.04 4.77 7.75
C SER A 71 20.22 4.86 6.76
N SER A 72 20.72 3.72 6.30
CA SER A 72 21.79 3.62 5.31
C SER A 72 21.25 3.82 3.89
N LEU A 73 21.75 4.84 3.18
CA LEU A 73 21.38 5.09 1.78
C LEU A 73 21.67 3.89 0.87
N SER A 74 22.68 3.07 1.17
CA SER A 74 22.99 1.88 0.37
C SER A 74 21.87 0.85 0.40
N GLU A 75 21.17 0.72 1.52
CA GLU A 75 20.06 -0.21 1.75
C GLU A 75 18.71 0.31 1.20
N GLN A 76 18.65 1.58 0.79
CA GLN A 76 17.48 2.18 0.14
C GLN A 76 17.52 2.09 -1.40
N SER A 77 18.37 1.23 -1.97
CA SER A 77 18.62 1.16 -3.42
C SER A 77 17.36 0.98 -4.28
N ASN A 78 16.36 0.31 -3.72
CA ASN A 78 15.11 -0.04 -4.37
C ASN A 78 13.89 0.74 -3.84
N ILE A 79 14.09 1.69 -2.92
CA ILE A 79 13.04 2.52 -2.33
C ILE A 79 13.07 3.91 -2.97
N TYR A 80 11.92 4.36 -3.45
CA TYR A 80 11.73 5.64 -4.13
C TYR A 80 10.65 6.44 -3.40
N LEU A 81 11.02 7.62 -2.92
CA LEU A 81 10.10 8.58 -2.32
C LEU A 81 9.53 9.48 -3.43
N LEU A 82 8.23 9.43 -3.66
CA LEU A 82 7.54 10.28 -4.64
C LEU A 82 6.82 11.41 -3.93
N THR A 83 7.10 12.64 -4.34
CA THR A 83 6.48 13.85 -3.77
C THR A 83 5.94 14.78 -4.86
N ASP A 84 5.03 15.67 -4.49
CA ASP A 84 4.50 16.70 -5.39
C ASP A 84 5.49 17.85 -5.62
N SER A 85 6.30 18.20 -4.62
CA SER A 85 7.31 19.26 -4.75
C SER A 85 8.46 19.10 -3.75
N VAL A 86 9.69 18.99 -4.26
CA VAL A 86 10.95 18.96 -3.49
C VAL A 86 11.29 20.35 -2.95
N SER A 87 11.19 21.38 -3.79
CA SER A 87 11.58 22.76 -3.41
C SER A 87 10.72 23.38 -2.30
N LYS A 88 9.51 22.83 -2.05
CA LYS A 88 8.58 23.33 -1.02
C LYS A 88 8.77 22.72 0.37
N TYR A 89 9.63 21.71 0.54
CA TYR A 89 9.96 21.18 1.87
C TYR A 89 10.68 22.25 2.70
N SER A 90 10.24 22.47 3.94
CA SER A 90 10.90 23.44 4.81
C SER A 90 12.22 22.90 5.35
N ASP A 91 12.29 21.59 5.57
CA ASP A 91 13.51 20.88 5.90
C ASP A 91 14.01 20.16 4.65
N GLN A 92 15.02 20.71 3.97
CA GLN A 92 15.65 20.06 2.82
C GLN A 92 16.60 18.93 3.25
N THR A 93 17.08 18.96 4.50
CA THR A 93 18.03 17.95 5.00
C THR A 93 17.37 16.59 5.18
N ILE A 94 16.07 16.56 5.50
CA ILE A 94 15.31 15.31 5.59
C ILE A 94 15.27 14.56 4.26
N LEU A 95 15.21 15.26 3.12
CA LEU A 95 15.18 14.64 1.80
C LEU A 95 16.53 14.02 1.44
N ASN A 96 17.64 14.56 1.93
CA ASN A 96 18.98 13.99 1.74
C ASN A 96 19.16 12.64 2.46
N SER A 97 18.25 12.31 3.40
CA SER A 97 18.21 11.00 4.07
C SER A 97 17.53 9.93 3.22
N PHE A 98 16.97 10.29 2.06
CA PHE A 98 16.39 9.37 1.08
C PHE A 98 17.26 9.30 -0.17
N LYS A 99 17.64 8.09 -0.59
CA LYS A 99 18.51 7.90 -1.76
C LYS A 99 17.86 8.32 -3.07
N ASN A 100 16.58 8.00 -3.25
CA ASN A 100 15.85 8.27 -4.48
C ASN A 100 14.60 9.12 -4.16
N VAL A 101 14.69 10.42 -4.38
CA VAL A 101 13.54 11.34 -4.26
C VAL A 101 13.11 11.77 -5.65
N ILE A 102 11.84 11.55 -5.98
CA ILE A 102 11.26 11.80 -7.30
C ILE A 102 10.16 12.85 -7.17
N GLU A 103 10.35 13.99 -7.83
CA GLU A 103 9.31 15.01 -7.95
C GLU A 103 8.35 14.64 -9.09
N THR A 104 7.07 14.47 -8.77
CA THR A 104 6.04 14.09 -9.74
C THR A 104 5.60 15.26 -10.61
N ASN A 105 5.77 16.52 -10.16
CA ASN A 105 5.18 17.70 -10.81
C ASN A 105 3.64 17.63 -10.97
N CYS A 106 2.98 16.71 -10.27
CA CYS A 106 1.54 16.65 -10.18
C CYS A 106 1.02 17.73 -9.21
N PRO A 107 -0.22 18.20 -9.36
CA PRO A 107 -0.76 19.16 -8.43
C PRO A 107 -0.88 18.58 -7.00
N GLU A 108 -0.84 19.47 -6.01
CA GLU A 108 -0.59 19.15 -4.59
C GLU A 108 -1.86 18.90 -3.75
N THR A 109 -3.03 18.86 -4.37
CA THR A 109 -4.29 18.69 -3.63
C THR A 109 -4.64 17.21 -3.45
N HIS A 110 -5.61 16.95 -2.57
CA HIS A 110 -6.22 15.63 -2.39
C HIS A 110 -7.43 15.41 -3.31
N ASN A 111 -7.46 16.08 -4.46
CA ASN A 111 -8.51 15.86 -5.45
C ASN A 111 -8.21 14.58 -6.26
N ARG A 112 -9.25 14.06 -6.93
CA ARG A 112 -9.16 12.81 -7.70
C ARG A 112 -8.17 12.87 -8.88
N PHE A 113 -8.06 14.01 -9.55
CA PHE A 113 -7.13 14.16 -10.67
C PHE A 113 -5.68 14.08 -10.17
N ASP A 114 -5.38 14.80 -9.10
CA ASP A 114 -4.05 14.90 -8.50
C ASP A 114 -3.56 13.53 -7.98
N LEU A 115 -4.44 12.79 -7.30
CA LEU A 115 -4.15 11.43 -6.84
C LEU A 115 -3.84 10.50 -8.02
N CYS A 116 -4.70 10.51 -9.05
CA CYS A 116 -4.47 9.70 -10.24
C CYS A 116 -3.24 10.13 -11.05
N CYS A 117 -2.91 11.43 -11.08
CA CYS A 117 -1.68 11.95 -11.66
C CYS A 117 -0.46 11.32 -10.95
N LYS A 118 -0.44 11.38 -9.62
CA LYS A 118 0.65 10.80 -8.81
C LYS A 118 0.77 9.29 -9.06
N THR A 119 -0.34 8.55 -9.11
CA THR A 119 -0.33 7.13 -9.48
C THR A 119 0.21 6.89 -10.89
N ALA A 120 -0.13 7.72 -11.87
CA ALA A 120 0.41 7.57 -13.22
C ALA A 120 1.94 7.74 -13.25
N HIS A 121 2.48 8.66 -12.44
CA HIS A 121 3.93 8.84 -12.28
C HIS A 121 4.60 7.65 -11.56
N GLU A 122 3.94 7.01 -10.60
CA GLU A 122 4.43 5.77 -9.97
C GLU A 122 4.63 4.65 -11.02
N PHE A 123 3.62 4.42 -11.88
CA PHE A 123 3.73 3.45 -12.96
C PHE A 123 4.79 3.85 -14.00
N GLU A 124 4.85 5.12 -14.41
CA GLU A 124 5.85 5.60 -15.36
C GLU A 124 7.28 5.41 -14.83
N LEU A 125 7.51 5.71 -13.54
CA LEU A 125 8.80 5.49 -12.90
C LEU A 125 9.22 4.02 -12.99
N PHE A 126 8.32 3.09 -12.68
CA PHE A 126 8.61 1.65 -12.83
C PHE A 126 9.00 1.29 -14.27
N TYR A 127 8.24 1.74 -15.27
CA TYR A 127 8.55 1.43 -16.68
C TYR A 127 9.84 2.09 -17.18
N ASN A 128 10.23 3.24 -16.63
CA ASN A 128 11.52 3.86 -16.94
C ASN A 128 12.67 3.08 -16.30
N LEU A 129 12.50 2.63 -15.05
CA LEU A 129 13.50 1.80 -14.38
C LEU A 129 13.64 0.44 -15.07
N SER A 130 12.55 -0.20 -15.51
CA SER A 130 12.61 -1.51 -16.17
C SER A 130 13.32 -1.50 -17.53
N GLN A 131 13.47 -0.34 -18.18
CA GLN A 131 14.29 -0.19 -19.38
C GLN A 131 15.80 -0.24 -19.07
N SER A 132 16.20 0.16 -17.86
CA SER A 132 17.61 0.18 -17.44
C SER A 132 18.01 -0.98 -16.54
N LYS A 133 17.04 -1.60 -15.84
CA LYS A 133 17.22 -2.75 -14.95
C LYS A 133 16.48 -3.96 -15.52
N SER A 134 17.22 -4.90 -16.10
CA SER A 134 16.67 -6.01 -16.88
C SER A 134 15.99 -7.13 -16.07
N ASN A 135 15.94 -7.02 -14.74
CA ASN A 135 15.47 -8.07 -13.83
C ASN A 135 14.36 -7.62 -12.87
N LEU A 136 13.70 -6.48 -13.10
CA LEU A 136 12.60 -6.07 -12.21
C LEU A 136 11.41 -7.03 -12.30
N GLU A 137 10.96 -7.52 -11.15
CA GLU A 137 9.87 -8.49 -11.01
C GLU A 137 8.65 -7.91 -10.32
N TRP A 138 8.84 -6.92 -9.44
CA TRP A 138 7.77 -6.42 -8.58
C TRP A 138 7.77 -4.89 -8.48
N MET A 139 6.57 -4.32 -8.39
CA MET A 139 6.35 -2.94 -7.95
C MET A 139 5.41 -2.99 -6.74
N CYS A 140 5.83 -2.44 -5.61
CA CYS A 140 4.99 -2.27 -4.43
C CYS A 140 4.85 -0.79 -4.08
N ARG A 141 3.65 -0.36 -3.72
CA ARG A 141 3.31 1.03 -3.41
C ARG A 141 2.78 1.14 -1.98
N PHE A 142 3.28 2.12 -1.26
CA PHE A 142 2.88 2.46 0.10
C PHE A 142 2.68 3.98 0.25
N ASP A 143 1.81 4.37 1.18
CA ASP A 143 1.63 5.76 1.63
C ASP A 143 2.61 6.08 2.77
N ASP A 144 2.87 7.37 2.99
CA ASP A 144 3.78 7.90 4.01
C ASP A 144 3.27 7.78 5.46
N ASP A 145 2.10 7.17 5.67
CA ASP A 145 1.54 6.81 6.97
C ASP A 145 1.47 5.29 7.20
N GLN A 146 2.31 4.53 6.51
CA GLN A 146 2.36 3.08 6.64
C GLN A 146 3.69 2.60 7.21
N TYR A 147 3.63 1.57 8.05
CA TYR A 147 4.76 0.69 8.35
C TYR A 147 4.85 -0.40 7.29
N VAL A 148 6.07 -0.76 6.89
CA VAL A 148 6.31 -1.93 6.05
C VAL A 148 7.35 -2.84 6.70
N ASN A 149 6.97 -4.08 6.99
CA ASN A 149 7.93 -5.11 7.35
C ASN A 149 8.61 -5.63 6.07
N LEU A 150 9.72 -5.01 5.68
CA LEU A 150 10.45 -5.34 4.45
C LEU A 150 10.85 -6.81 4.37
N ASN A 151 11.27 -7.42 5.49
CA ASN A 151 11.63 -8.84 5.55
C ASN A 151 10.43 -9.71 5.15
N ASN A 152 9.27 -9.47 5.76
CA ASN A 152 8.04 -10.20 5.46
C ASN A 152 7.57 -9.97 4.02
N LEU A 153 7.68 -8.73 3.52
CA LEU A 153 7.34 -8.39 2.14
C LEU A 153 8.19 -9.20 1.16
N TYR A 154 9.51 -9.12 1.26
CA TYR A 154 10.41 -9.82 0.33
C TYR A 154 10.28 -11.34 0.45
N GLN A 155 10.09 -11.86 1.67
CA GLN A 155 9.79 -13.26 1.88
C GLN A 155 8.56 -13.69 1.09
N PHE A 156 7.48 -12.96 1.25
CA PHE A 156 6.22 -13.27 0.60
C PHE A 156 6.37 -13.21 -0.93
N LEU A 157 6.96 -12.14 -1.47
CA LEU A 157 7.13 -11.98 -2.92
C LEU A 157 8.03 -13.06 -3.54
N SER A 158 9.08 -13.50 -2.83
CA SER A 158 9.99 -14.55 -3.30
C SER A 158 9.31 -15.92 -3.49
N THR A 159 8.12 -16.12 -2.91
CA THR A 159 7.35 -17.37 -3.05
C THR A 159 6.38 -17.36 -4.23
N ILE A 160 6.27 -16.24 -4.94
CA ILE A 160 5.27 -16.05 -5.99
C ILE A 160 5.96 -15.89 -7.35
N ASP A 161 5.44 -16.58 -8.37
CA ASP A 161 5.91 -16.46 -9.74
C ASP A 161 5.49 -15.13 -10.36
N SER A 162 6.42 -14.17 -10.43
CA SER A 162 6.20 -12.84 -11.00
C SER A 162 5.93 -12.83 -12.51
N SER A 163 6.14 -13.96 -13.21
CA SER A 163 5.78 -14.14 -14.62
C SER A 163 4.26 -14.30 -14.86
N GLN A 164 3.50 -14.54 -13.79
CA GLN A 164 2.04 -14.55 -13.80
C GLN A 164 1.47 -13.21 -13.30
N PRO A 165 0.32 -12.76 -13.84
CA PRO A 165 -0.24 -11.48 -13.46
C PRO A 165 -0.87 -11.53 -12.06
N HIS A 166 -0.21 -10.90 -11.11
CA HIS A 166 -0.64 -10.80 -9.71
C HIS A 166 -0.90 -9.35 -9.30
N TYR A 167 -2.12 -9.11 -8.81
CA TYR A 167 -2.54 -7.89 -8.12
C TYR A 167 -2.77 -8.26 -6.65
N ILE A 168 -1.91 -7.79 -5.74
CA ILE A 168 -1.86 -8.27 -4.35
C ILE A 168 -2.03 -7.11 -3.39
N GLY A 169 -2.89 -7.25 -2.38
CA GLY A 169 -3.06 -6.25 -1.32
C GLY A 169 -4.26 -6.58 -0.45
N ARG A 170 -4.89 -5.55 0.13
CA ARG A 170 -6.11 -5.69 0.93
C ARG A 170 -7.33 -5.18 0.18
N THR A 171 -8.40 -5.95 0.10
CA THR A 171 -9.70 -5.46 -0.40
C THR A 171 -10.17 -4.21 0.36
N SER A 172 -10.58 -3.18 -0.37
CA SER A 172 -10.94 -1.88 0.23
C SER A 172 -12.27 -1.82 0.97
N ILE A 173 -13.28 -2.44 0.38
CA ILE A 173 -14.65 -2.42 0.88
C ILE A 173 -15.21 -3.84 0.84
N ASP A 174 -16.11 -4.18 1.76
CA ASP A 174 -16.68 -5.53 1.86
C ASP A 174 -17.68 -5.87 0.76
N TYR A 175 -17.90 -4.95 -0.19
CA TYR A 175 -18.74 -5.16 -1.36
C TYR A 175 -17.98 -4.82 -2.65
N ARG A 176 -18.47 -5.33 -3.78
CA ARG A 176 -17.89 -5.04 -5.11
C ARG A 176 -18.47 -3.74 -5.66
N LEU A 177 -17.64 -2.85 -6.20
CA LEU A 177 -18.07 -1.61 -6.84
C LEU A 177 -18.80 -1.90 -8.15
N LYS A 178 -19.89 -1.18 -8.41
CA LYS A 178 -20.65 -1.30 -9.66
C LYS A 178 -20.06 -0.40 -10.74
N THR A 179 -20.01 -0.92 -11.96
CA THR A 179 -19.70 -0.13 -13.16
C THR A 179 -21.00 0.36 -13.81
N ALA A 180 -21.02 1.62 -14.24
CA ALA A 180 -22.18 2.18 -14.95
C ALA A 180 -22.38 1.54 -16.34
N GLU A 181 -21.31 0.98 -16.92
CA GLU A 181 -21.26 0.57 -18.32
C GLU A 181 -21.84 -0.82 -18.59
N GLN A 182 -21.79 -1.76 -17.63
CA GLN A 182 -22.12 -3.17 -17.91
C GLN A 182 -22.84 -3.90 -16.75
N ASN A 183 -23.27 -3.19 -15.70
CA ASN A 183 -23.82 -3.81 -14.47
C ASN A 183 -22.93 -4.93 -13.88
N ARG A 184 -21.63 -4.95 -14.23
CA ARG A 184 -20.64 -5.83 -13.63
C ARG A 184 -20.03 -5.12 -12.43
N THR A 185 -19.52 -5.93 -11.52
CA THR A 185 -18.90 -5.45 -10.30
C THR A 185 -17.45 -5.86 -10.20
N TYR A 186 -16.63 -5.05 -9.52
CA TYR A 186 -15.21 -5.29 -9.32
C TYR A 186 -14.78 -4.96 -7.89
N THR A 187 -13.70 -5.60 -7.45
CA THR A 187 -13.00 -5.31 -6.21
C THR A 187 -11.69 -4.57 -6.53
N PHE A 188 -11.15 -3.85 -5.55
CA PHE A 188 -9.89 -3.13 -5.67
C PHE A 188 -9.13 -3.19 -4.34
N ALA A 189 -7.80 -3.05 -4.41
CA ALA A 189 -6.96 -3.00 -3.23
C ALA A 189 -6.97 -1.58 -2.63
N THR A 190 -7.14 -1.44 -1.31
CA THR A 190 -6.91 -0.16 -0.64
C THR A 190 -5.43 0.15 -0.69
N TYR A 191 -5.11 1.27 -1.33
CA TYR A 191 -3.74 1.76 -1.42
C TYR A 191 -3.16 2.15 -0.05
N GLY A 192 -3.99 2.67 0.86
CA GLY A 192 -3.62 2.89 2.27
C GLY A 192 -3.46 1.61 3.12
N ALA A 193 -3.51 0.42 2.52
CA ALA A 193 -3.08 -0.86 3.10
C ALA A 193 -1.77 -1.35 2.47
N GLY A 194 -1.28 -0.70 1.41
CA GLY A 194 -0.19 -1.19 0.57
C GLY A 194 -0.67 -2.15 -0.51
N VAL A 195 0.03 -2.14 -1.64
CA VAL A 195 -0.33 -2.95 -2.81
C VAL A 195 0.93 -3.35 -3.58
N CYS A 196 0.93 -4.53 -4.17
CA CYS A 196 2.01 -5.04 -5.01
C CYS A 196 1.49 -5.56 -6.34
N PHE A 197 2.30 -5.37 -7.37
CA PHE A 197 2.04 -5.75 -8.76
C PHE A 197 3.23 -6.57 -9.27
N SER A 198 2.96 -7.76 -9.82
CA SER A 198 3.95 -8.52 -10.58
C SER A 198 4.29 -7.81 -11.90
N VAL A 199 5.49 -8.03 -12.43
CA VAL A 199 5.92 -7.52 -13.74
C VAL A 199 4.96 -7.94 -14.87
N ALA A 200 4.44 -9.17 -14.84
CA ALA A 200 3.49 -9.64 -15.85
C ALA A 200 2.16 -8.86 -15.86
N LEU A 201 1.69 -8.43 -14.68
CA LEU A 201 0.54 -7.53 -14.58
C LEU A 201 0.89 -6.11 -15.04
N LEU A 202 2.07 -5.62 -14.67
CA LEU A 202 2.53 -4.28 -15.03
C LEU A 202 2.60 -4.11 -16.55
N GLU A 203 3.08 -5.10 -17.30
CA GLU A 203 3.08 -5.03 -18.77
C GLU A 203 1.66 -4.98 -19.37
N LYS A 204 0.69 -5.67 -18.77
CA LYS A 204 -0.72 -5.60 -19.20
C LYS A 204 -1.36 -4.24 -18.88
N LEU A 205 -0.96 -3.60 -17.78
CA LEU A 205 -1.47 -2.29 -17.38
C LEU A 205 -0.86 -1.14 -18.20
N ARG A 206 0.35 -1.32 -18.75
CA ARG A 206 1.13 -0.29 -19.47
C ARG A 206 0.33 0.59 -20.44
N PRO A 207 -0.52 0.07 -21.35
CA PRO A 207 -1.29 0.90 -22.27
C PRO A 207 -2.39 1.76 -21.59
N HIS A 208 -2.69 1.52 -20.30
CA HIS A 208 -3.81 2.14 -19.59
C HIS A 208 -3.40 3.13 -18.49
N VAL A 209 -2.13 3.11 -18.06
CA VAL A 209 -1.70 3.78 -16.82
C VAL A 209 -0.77 4.99 -17.04
N ASN A 210 -0.57 5.45 -18.27
CA ASN A 210 0.30 6.61 -18.53
C ASN A 210 -0.30 7.92 -18.00
N LYS A 211 0.57 8.95 -17.90
CA LYS A 211 0.26 10.28 -17.36
C LYS A 211 -0.91 11.01 -18.04
N THR A 212 -1.21 10.68 -19.28
CA THR A 212 -2.35 11.28 -19.99
C THR A 212 -3.61 10.46 -19.76
N ILE A 213 -3.55 9.14 -19.86
CA ILE A 213 -4.73 8.27 -19.87
C ILE A 213 -5.32 8.10 -18.46
N LEU A 214 -4.48 7.80 -17.47
CA LEU A 214 -4.94 7.43 -16.13
C LEU A 214 -5.69 8.58 -15.45
N PRO A 215 -5.13 9.81 -15.34
CA PRO A 215 -5.80 10.90 -14.63
C PRO A 215 -7.12 11.32 -15.30
N HIS A 216 -7.15 11.37 -16.63
CA HIS A 216 -8.36 11.72 -17.38
C HIS A 216 -9.48 10.68 -17.18
N ASN A 217 -9.14 9.39 -17.23
CA ASN A 217 -10.15 8.33 -17.07
C ASN A 217 -10.64 8.16 -15.63
N CYS A 218 -9.79 8.39 -14.64
CA CYS A 218 -10.22 8.49 -13.24
C CYS A 218 -11.32 9.56 -13.08
N ILE A 219 -11.08 10.77 -13.60
CA ILE A 219 -12.05 11.87 -13.53
C ILE A 219 -13.34 11.52 -14.28
N LYS A 220 -13.22 11.01 -15.51
CA LYS A 220 -14.35 10.60 -16.33
C LYS A 220 -15.26 9.60 -15.59
N ARG A 221 -14.66 8.65 -14.86
CA ARG A 221 -15.40 7.62 -14.11
C ARG A 221 -15.80 8.03 -12.69
N ARG A 222 -15.29 9.15 -12.18
CA ARG A 222 -15.56 9.67 -10.83
C ARG A 222 -15.18 8.70 -9.70
N ILE A 223 -14.17 7.86 -9.91
CA ILE A 223 -13.64 6.92 -8.91
C ILE A 223 -12.21 7.28 -8.50
N SER A 224 -11.78 6.89 -7.30
CA SER A 224 -10.41 7.12 -6.80
C SER A 224 -9.36 6.39 -7.64
N ASP A 225 -8.09 6.74 -7.43
CA ASP A 225 -6.92 6.13 -8.06
C ASP A 225 -6.86 4.62 -7.83
N ASP A 226 -7.00 4.18 -6.58
CA ASP A 226 -7.00 2.77 -6.21
C ASP A 226 -8.17 1.98 -6.83
N ALA A 227 -9.37 2.54 -6.79
CA ALA A 227 -10.56 1.98 -7.43
C ALA A 227 -10.42 1.93 -8.96
N TYR A 228 -9.81 2.93 -9.58
CA TYR A 228 -9.58 2.91 -11.03
C TYR A 228 -8.58 1.83 -11.44
N ILE A 229 -7.52 1.60 -10.65
CA ILE A 229 -6.62 0.48 -10.89
C ILE A 229 -7.33 -0.86 -10.72
N GLY A 230 -8.18 -1.02 -9.71
CA GLY A 230 -9.03 -2.21 -9.58
C GLY A 230 -10.01 -2.41 -10.76
N TYR A 231 -10.54 -1.33 -11.32
CA TYR A 231 -11.33 -1.40 -12.55
C TYR A 231 -10.50 -1.90 -13.73
N LEU A 232 -9.27 -1.40 -13.90
CA LEU A 232 -8.38 -1.88 -14.96
C LEU A 232 -8.02 -3.36 -14.77
N THR A 233 -7.67 -3.79 -13.56
CA THR A 233 -7.25 -5.17 -13.30
C THR A 233 -8.40 -6.15 -13.37
N GLU A 234 -9.45 -5.97 -12.55
CA GLU A 234 -10.54 -6.95 -12.45
C GLU A 234 -11.54 -6.84 -13.61
N PHE A 235 -11.91 -5.62 -14.00
CA PHE A 235 -12.98 -5.43 -14.98
C PHE A 235 -12.46 -5.47 -16.43
N ILE A 236 -11.37 -4.77 -16.74
CA ILE A 236 -10.80 -4.73 -18.10
C ILE A 236 -9.94 -5.96 -18.37
N LEU A 237 -9.01 -6.30 -17.49
CA LEU A 237 -8.02 -7.36 -17.73
C LEU A 237 -8.44 -8.74 -17.19
N ASN A 238 -9.54 -8.83 -16.44
CA ASN A 238 -10.05 -10.05 -15.82
C ASN A 238 -9.02 -10.74 -14.90
N ILE A 239 -8.27 -9.94 -14.13
CA ILE A 239 -7.29 -10.38 -13.15
C ILE A 239 -7.80 -9.97 -11.77
N SER A 240 -8.18 -10.95 -10.94
CA SER A 240 -8.74 -10.71 -9.61
C SER A 240 -7.69 -10.24 -8.60
N LEU A 241 -8.11 -9.40 -7.66
CA LEU A 241 -7.29 -9.07 -6.49
C LEU A 241 -7.06 -10.31 -5.63
N ILE A 242 -5.80 -10.59 -5.34
CA ILE A 242 -5.36 -11.49 -4.29
C ILE A 242 -5.41 -10.73 -2.97
N SER A 243 -6.49 -10.92 -2.21
CA SER A 243 -6.75 -10.19 -0.97
C SER A 243 -6.14 -10.88 0.25
N LEU A 244 -5.19 -10.20 0.90
CA LEU A 244 -4.43 -10.68 2.06
C LEU A 244 -4.73 -9.84 3.30
N ARG A 245 -5.95 -9.96 3.81
CA ARG A 245 -6.47 -9.17 4.95
C ARG A 245 -5.69 -9.37 6.26
N GLU A 246 -5.00 -10.49 6.42
CA GLU A 246 -4.20 -10.79 7.61
C GLU A 246 -2.79 -10.20 7.55
N LEU A 247 -2.30 -9.83 6.36
CA LEU A 247 -0.93 -9.36 6.16
C LEU A 247 -0.86 -7.88 5.78
N PHE A 248 -1.87 -7.36 5.10
CA PHE A 248 -1.94 -5.96 4.68
C PHE A 248 -3.01 -5.22 5.47
N HIS A 249 -2.59 -4.25 6.29
CA HIS A 249 -3.47 -3.50 7.16
C HIS A 249 -3.48 -2.01 6.84
N SER A 250 -4.68 -1.41 6.84
CA SER A 250 -4.92 0.01 6.58
C SER A 250 -5.35 0.75 7.84
N HIS A 251 -5.08 2.05 7.87
CA HIS A 251 -5.63 2.96 8.87
C HIS A 251 -7.16 3.13 8.78
N LEU A 252 -7.80 2.70 7.69
CA LEU A 252 -9.26 2.76 7.51
C LEU A 252 -10.01 1.57 8.11
N GLU A 253 -9.28 0.57 8.58
CA GLU A 253 -9.91 -0.51 9.31
C GLU A 253 -10.42 0.03 10.64
N LYS A 254 -11.61 -0.40 11.07
CA LYS A 254 -12.08 -0.16 12.43
C LYS A 254 -11.25 -1.05 13.36
N LEU A 255 -10.05 -0.55 13.67
CA LEU A 255 -9.00 -1.27 14.39
C LEU A 255 -9.19 -1.19 15.91
N ASP A 256 -10.19 -0.45 16.37
CA ASP A 256 -10.59 -0.36 17.78
C ASP A 256 -10.75 -1.76 18.38
N LYS A 257 -11.45 -2.67 17.70
CA LYS A 257 -11.61 -4.07 18.14
C LYS A 257 -10.50 -5.00 17.65
N SER A 258 -9.98 -4.82 16.43
CA SER A 258 -9.06 -5.80 15.85
C SER A 258 -7.67 -5.77 16.49
N TYR A 259 -7.15 -4.61 16.92
CA TYR A 259 -5.87 -4.56 17.64
C TYR A 259 -5.98 -4.91 19.13
N HIS A 260 -7.18 -4.94 19.73
CA HIS A 260 -7.34 -5.59 21.05
C HIS A 260 -7.21 -7.12 20.94
N SER A 261 -7.47 -7.68 19.75
CA SER A 261 -7.20 -9.08 19.40
C SER A 261 -5.86 -9.32 18.68
N PHE A 262 -5.18 -8.25 18.23
CA PHE A 262 -3.90 -8.35 17.51
C PHE A 262 -2.79 -8.43 18.54
N ASN A 263 -2.28 -9.64 18.71
CA ASN A 263 -1.18 -9.88 19.64
C ASN A 263 0.17 -9.57 18.96
N ILE A 264 1.22 -9.66 19.76
CA ILE A 264 2.59 -9.41 19.34
C ILE A 264 3.00 -10.26 18.10
N ILE A 265 2.46 -11.49 17.96
CA ILE A 265 2.72 -12.38 16.82
C ILE A 265 2.04 -11.86 15.54
N ASN A 266 0.83 -11.33 15.64
CA ASN A 266 0.15 -10.72 14.50
C ASN A 266 0.94 -9.51 13.96
N LEU A 267 1.47 -8.66 14.86
CA LEU A 267 2.33 -7.54 14.48
C LEU A 267 3.59 -8.01 13.76
N LYS A 268 4.25 -9.04 14.30
CA LYS A 268 5.45 -9.62 13.69
C LYS A 268 5.19 -10.15 12.28
N ASN A 269 4.04 -10.81 12.07
CA ASN A 269 3.71 -11.50 10.82
C ASN A 269 3.14 -10.58 9.74
N SER A 270 2.67 -9.38 10.12
CA SER A 270 2.12 -8.43 9.17
C SER A 270 3.18 -7.94 8.17
N ILE A 271 2.76 -7.68 6.93
CA ILE A 271 3.56 -7.03 5.90
C ILE A 271 3.43 -5.52 6.03
N THR A 272 2.21 -5.00 6.19
CA THR A 272 1.96 -3.57 6.38
C THR A 272 1.08 -3.30 7.58
N LEU A 273 1.27 -2.13 8.19
CA LEU A 273 0.36 -1.57 9.18
C LEU A 273 0.13 -0.10 8.82
N GLY A 274 -1.12 0.29 8.56
CA GLY A 274 -1.49 1.69 8.34
C GLY A 274 -1.69 2.43 9.65
N PHE A 275 -1.08 3.60 9.79
CA PHE A 275 -1.13 4.45 10.98
C PHE A 275 -1.91 5.72 10.67
N SER A 276 -3.20 5.73 10.99
CA SER A 276 -3.93 6.97 11.30
C SER A 276 -5.31 6.61 11.85
N TRP A 277 -5.96 7.60 12.43
CA TRP A 277 -7.36 7.62 12.84
C TRP A 277 -7.82 6.73 13.99
N ASP A 278 -7.37 5.50 14.21
CA ASP A 278 -8.16 4.62 15.13
C ASP A 278 -7.40 4.02 16.33
N ARG A 279 -6.08 4.27 16.50
CA ARG A 279 -5.37 3.82 17.72
C ARG A 279 -4.08 4.56 18.06
N TYR A 280 -3.15 4.69 17.11
CA TYR A 280 -1.86 5.30 17.39
C TYR A 280 -1.60 6.49 16.49
N LYS A 281 -1.13 7.59 17.09
CA LYS A 281 -0.47 8.67 16.36
C LYS A 281 0.71 8.08 15.58
N LEU A 282 1.02 8.67 14.42
CA LEU A 282 2.15 8.24 13.60
C LEU A 282 3.49 8.23 14.36
N SER A 283 3.61 9.02 15.44
CA SER A 283 4.76 9.02 16.35
C SER A 283 5.03 7.69 17.07
N TRP A 284 4.08 6.76 17.09
CA TRP A 284 4.29 5.40 17.63
C TRP A 284 4.96 4.44 16.65
N LEU A 285 5.02 4.81 15.36
CA LEU A 285 5.62 3.99 14.32
C LEU A 285 7.05 3.51 14.66
N PRO A 286 7.96 4.35 15.21
CA PRO A 286 9.29 3.88 15.63
C PRO A 286 9.25 2.86 16.77
N ILE A 287 8.30 3.00 17.71
CA ILE A 287 8.16 2.10 18.86
C ILE A 287 7.65 0.73 18.40
N ILE A 288 6.65 0.71 17.51
CA ILE A 288 6.16 -0.53 16.89
C ILE A 288 7.26 -1.20 16.07
N HIS A 289 8.05 -0.41 15.32
CA HIS A 289 9.19 -0.94 14.59
C HIS A 289 10.21 -1.62 15.53
N GLN A 290 10.57 -0.95 16.63
CA GLN A 290 11.51 -1.49 17.61
C GLN A 290 10.99 -2.80 18.24
N LEU A 291 9.70 -2.87 18.55
CA LEU A 291 9.06 -4.11 19.02
C LEU A 291 9.24 -5.26 18.01
N ILE A 292 8.94 -5.01 16.73
CA ILE A 292 9.09 -6.02 15.67
C ILE A 292 10.56 -6.42 15.50
N GLN A 293 11.51 -5.48 15.59
CA GLN A 293 12.95 -5.77 15.52
C GLN A 293 13.41 -6.68 16.66
N LEU A 294 12.97 -6.43 17.91
CA LEU A 294 13.27 -7.31 19.05
C LEU A 294 12.74 -8.72 18.82
N MET A 295 11.53 -8.86 18.28
CA MET A 295 10.95 -10.16 17.95
C MET A 295 11.70 -10.89 16.83
N ASN A 296 12.17 -10.17 15.82
CA ASN A 296 12.96 -10.74 14.73
C ASN A 296 14.33 -11.23 15.21
N LYS A 297 14.94 -10.53 16.18
CA LYS A 297 16.18 -10.92 16.85
C LYS A 297 16.00 -12.02 17.91
N GLN A 298 14.78 -12.51 18.11
CA GLN A 298 14.43 -13.47 19.16
C GLN A 298 14.70 -12.96 20.59
N GLU A 299 14.75 -11.64 20.79
CA GLU A 299 14.86 -10.99 22.10
C GLU A 299 13.49 -10.95 22.80
N THR A 300 12.92 -12.14 23.05
CA THR A 300 11.52 -12.32 23.48
C THR A 300 11.22 -11.63 24.81
N TYR A 301 12.17 -11.61 25.74
CA TYR A 301 12.00 -10.92 27.02
C TYR A 301 11.85 -9.40 26.82
N ALA A 302 12.78 -8.76 26.12
CA ALA A 302 12.71 -7.32 25.84
C ALA A 302 11.45 -6.95 25.04
N ALA A 303 11.10 -7.76 24.04
CA ALA A 303 9.87 -7.58 23.27
C ALA A 303 8.62 -7.69 24.16
N SER A 304 8.61 -8.64 25.11
CA SER A 304 7.48 -8.80 26.04
C SER A 304 7.33 -7.60 26.99
N ILE A 305 8.43 -7.04 27.48
CA ILE A 305 8.41 -5.85 28.35
C ILE A 305 7.89 -4.64 27.57
N LEU A 306 8.38 -4.41 26.36
CA LEU A 306 7.91 -3.31 25.51
C LEU A 306 6.43 -3.47 25.14
N TRP A 307 5.98 -4.70 24.86
CA TRP A 307 4.57 -5.00 24.62
C TRP A 307 3.69 -4.70 25.84
N ILE A 308 4.10 -5.12 27.03
CA ILE A 308 3.39 -4.81 28.28
C ILE A 308 3.34 -3.29 28.52
N PHE A 309 4.45 -2.59 28.26
CA PHE A 309 4.47 -1.12 28.34
C PHE A 309 3.43 -0.49 27.40
N LEU A 310 3.36 -0.92 26.14
CA LEU A 310 2.37 -0.42 25.18
C LEU A 310 0.94 -0.67 25.66
N GLN A 311 0.66 -1.89 26.14
CA GLN A 311 -0.66 -2.25 26.67
C GLN A 311 -1.05 -1.43 27.90
N ASN A 312 -0.09 -1.17 28.80
CA ASN A 312 -0.33 -0.33 29.98
C ASN A 312 -0.53 1.13 29.58
N TYR A 313 0.30 1.66 28.66
CA TYR A 313 0.14 3.01 28.14
C TYR A 313 -1.25 3.21 27.51
N GLU A 314 -1.71 2.27 26.67
CA GLU A 314 -3.04 2.28 26.08
C GLU A 314 -4.16 2.32 27.13
N LYS A 315 -3.99 1.56 28.20
CA LYS A 315 -4.95 1.48 29.30
C LYS A 315 -4.98 2.77 30.13
N GLU A 316 -3.83 3.40 30.35
CA GLU A 316 -3.67 4.62 31.16
C GLU A 316 -4.00 5.89 30.37
N HIS A 317 -3.85 5.87 29.04
CA HIS A 317 -4.06 7.00 28.14
C HIS A 317 -5.08 6.72 27.02
N PRO A 318 -6.32 6.29 27.34
CA PRO A 318 -7.34 6.00 26.32
C PRO A 318 -7.67 7.22 25.45
N GLU A 319 -7.49 8.44 25.95
CA GLU A 319 -7.67 9.70 25.21
C GLU A 319 -6.69 9.89 24.04
N ASP A 320 -5.55 9.21 24.08
CA ASP A 320 -4.56 9.22 23.01
C ASP A 320 -4.84 8.17 21.93
N LEU A 321 -5.79 7.27 22.19
CA LEU A 321 -6.31 6.28 21.23
C LEU A 321 -7.56 6.77 20.51
N ASN A 322 -8.21 7.83 21.00
CA ASN A 322 -9.36 8.44 20.33
C ASN A 322 -8.96 8.99 18.96
N ASN A 323 -9.93 8.98 18.02
CA ASN A 323 -9.73 9.45 16.65
C ASN A 323 -9.26 10.90 16.61
N LYS A 324 -7.94 11.07 16.49
CA LYS A 324 -7.30 12.34 16.19
C LYS A 324 -7.02 12.34 14.69
N HIS A 325 -7.49 13.38 14.01
CA HIS A 325 -7.04 13.66 12.65
C HIS A 325 -5.52 13.63 12.64
N ASP A 326 -4.92 13.04 11.60
CA ASP A 326 -3.48 13.13 11.47
C ASP A 326 -3.06 14.61 11.34
N GLU A 327 -2.49 15.14 12.41
CA GLU A 327 -2.05 16.53 12.49
C GLU A 327 -0.68 16.74 11.84
N SER A 328 0.03 15.64 11.54
CA SER A 328 1.37 15.64 10.95
C SER A 328 1.33 16.04 9.46
N CYS A 329 0.20 15.81 8.78
CA CYS A 329 -0.03 16.30 7.43
C CYS A 329 -0.97 17.51 7.34
N THR A 330 -0.41 18.66 6.97
CA THR A 330 -1.11 19.96 6.90
C THR A 330 -2.18 20.06 5.80
N SER A 331 -2.14 19.20 4.78
CA SER A 331 -3.14 19.17 3.69
C SER A 331 -4.55 18.89 4.22
N TYR A 332 -4.67 18.02 5.24
CA TYR A 332 -5.95 17.72 5.88
C TYR A 332 -6.48 18.89 6.73
N LYS A 333 -5.60 19.71 7.32
CA LYS A 333 -5.97 20.90 8.10
C LYS A 333 -6.68 21.96 7.24
N LYS A 334 -6.22 22.20 6.01
CA LYS A 334 -6.85 23.18 5.09
C LYS A 334 -8.25 22.73 4.64
N LYS A 335 -8.47 21.44 4.39
CA LYS A 335 -9.78 20.90 3.97
C LYS A 335 -10.83 21.04 5.08
N LEU A 336 -10.45 20.80 6.34
CA LEU A 336 -11.32 21.01 7.51
C LEU A 336 -11.62 22.51 7.75
N GLN A 337 -10.63 23.40 7.60
CA GLN A 337 -10.86 24.84 7.73
C GLN A 337 -11.76 25.39 6.61
N GLN A 338 -11.64 24.88 5.38
CA GLN A 338 -12.54 25.24 4.27
C GLN A 338 -13.97 24.74 4.50
N LEU A 339 -14.16 23.50 4.97
CA LEU A 339 -15.48 22.97 5.32
C LEU A 339 -16.13 23.74 6.47
N ASN A 340 -15.35 24.12 7.49
CA ASN A 340 -15.85 24.93 8.61
C ASN A 340 -16.20 26.38 8.20
N THR A 341 -15.47 26.98 7.27
CA THR A 341 -15.80 28.32 6.74
C THR A 341 -17.02 28.32 5.83
N PHE A 342 -17.32 27.23 5.12
CA PHE A 342 -18.58 27.06 4.38
C PHE A 342 -19.78 26.93 5.32
N ASN A 343 -19.67 26.16 6.41
CA ASN A 343 -20.74 26.03 7.42
C ASN A 343 -21.01 27.32 8.22
N ILE A 344 -19.97 28.15 8.43
CA ILE A 344 -20.14 29.47 9.08
C ILE A 344 -20.81 30.48 8.12
N LYS A 345 -20.61 30.34 6.80
CA LYS A 345 -21.28 31.19 5.80
C LYS A 345 -22.73 30.77 5.53
N SER A 346 -23.08 29.48 5.64
CA SER A 346 -24.47 29.03 5.49
C SER A 346 -25.36 29.39 6.68
N ASN A 347 -24.79 29.53 7.89
CA ASN A 347 -25.52 29.91 9.10
C ASN A 347 -25.65 31.44 9.32
N LYS A 348 -25.20 32.27 8.36
CA LYS A 348 -25.39 33.73 8.39
C LYS A 348 -26.46 34.24 7.41
N THR A 349 -27.23 33.34 6.84
CA THR A 349 -28.41 33.65 6.00
C THR A 349 -29.60 32.84 6.50
N ILE A 350 -30.20 33.30 7.60
CA ILE A 350 -31.62 33.14 7.93
C ILE A 350 -32.09 34.48 8.47
#